data_AF-A0A1Q9XPB3-F1
#
_entry.id   AF-A0A1Q9XPB3-F1
#
_cell.length_a   1.000
_cell.length_b   1.000
_cell.length_c   1.000
_cell.angle_alpha   90.00
_cell.angle_beta   90.00
_cell.angle_gamma   90.00
#
_symmetry.space_group_name_H-M   'P 1'
#
loop_
_entity.id
_entity.type
_entity.pdbx_description
1 polymer ?
#
loop_
_entity_poly.entity_id
_entity_poly.type
_entity_poly.pdbx_seq_one_letter_code
_entity_poly.pdbx_strand_id
1 'polypeptide(L)'
;MPAAALVAACMIQVGCGSAPEERFELPGAGPTEIEKSTYQCEGGTTVAVTYANRGDTSVTLLTPPDEKEVLLVRVIAASGAKYVGDRYEWWTKGDSASYTKYADEEISLQCVETK
;
A
#
# COMPACT_ATOMS: atom_id res chain seq x y z
N MET A 1 -17.94 28.71 -60.18
CA MET A 1 -18.38 29.00 -58.79
C MET A 1 -19.59 28.12 -58.52
N PRO A 2 -19.48 27.17 -57.58
CA PRO A 2 -20.27 27.31 -56.36
C PRO A 2 -19.42 27.17 -55.09
N ALA A 3 -19.90 27.84 -54.06
CA ALA A 3 -19.29 28.00 -52.75
C ALA A 3 -19.25 26.68 -51.98
N ALA A 4 -18.07 26.33 -51.47
CA ALA A 4 -17.92 25.28 -50.48
C ALA A 4 -17.97 25.93 -49.08
N ALA A 5 -18.98 25.53 -48.30
CA ALA A 5 -19.25 26.02 -46.96
C ALA A 5 -18.13 25.62 -45.98
N LEU A 6 -17.65 26.59 -45.20
CA LEU A 6 -16.79 26.37 -44.05
C LEU A 6 -17.61 25.69 -42.94
N VAL A 7 -17.35 24.41 -42.66
CA VAL A 7 -17.84 23.75 -41.45
C VAL A 7 -16.80 24.01 -40.35
N ALA A 8 -17.11 24.93 -39.45
CA ALA A 8 -16.32 25.18 -38.25
C ALA A 8 -16.49 23.98 -37.29
N ALA A 9 -15.47 23.13 -37.20
CA ALA A 9 -15.40 22.04 -36.25
C ALA A 9 -15.13 22.60 -34.84
N CYS A 10 -16.15 22.59 -33.98
CA CYS A 10 -16.03 22.91 -32.57
C CYS A 10 -15.17 21.83 -31.88
N MET A 11 -13.97 22.19 -31.43
CA MET A 11 -13.12 21.29 -30.66
C MET A 11 -13.78 21.04 -29.31
N ILE A 12 -14.29 19.83 -29.10
CA ILE A 12 -14.81 19.37 -27.81
C ILE A 12 -13.58 19.12 -26.92
N GLN A 13 -13.21 20.11 -26.11
CA GLN A 13 -12.24 19.88 -25.03
C GLN A 13 -12.88 18.97 -23.98
N VAL A 14 -12.55 17.68 -24.05
CA VAL A 14 -12.70 16.77 -22.93
C VAL A 14 -11.67 17.20 -21.89
N GLY A 15 -12.12 17.94 -20.88
CA GLY A 15 -11.29 18.23 -19.71
C GLY A 15 -10.94 16.91 -19.03
N CYS A 16 -9.65 16.58 -18.97
CA CYS A 16 -9.14 15.50 -18.16
C CYS A 16 -9.26 15.94 -16.70
N GLY A 17 -10.41 15.67 -16.07
CA GLY A 17 -10.57 15.85 -14.64
C GLY A 17 -9.77 14.77 -13.93
N SER A 18 -8.56 15.11 -13.49
CA SER A 18 -7.87 14.34 -12.45
C SER A 18 -8.67 14.49 -11.16
N ALA A 19 -9.20 13.38 -10.64
CA ALA A 19 -9.76 13.35 -9.29
C ALA A 19 -8.71 13.88 -8.29
N PRO A 20 -9.12 14.54 -7.19
CA PRO A 20 -8.18 14.87 -6.13
C PRO A 20 -7.57 13.56 -5.61
N GLU A 21 -6.28 13.36 -5.89
CA GLU A 21 -5.53 12.28 -5.28
C GLU A 21 -5.28 12.69 -3.82
N GLU A 22 -5.83 11.92 -2.89
CA GLU A 22 -5.45 12.00 -1.48
C GLU A 22 -3.97 11.58 -1.39
N ARG A 23 -3.08 12.57 -1.36
CA ARG A 23 -1.63 12.35 -1.31
C ARG A 23 -1.12 12.56 0.11
N PHE A 24 -0.53 11.53 0.66
CA PHE A 24 0.23 11.61 1.90
C PHE A 24 1.72 11.63 1.58
N GLU A 25 2.40 12.73 1.91
CA GLU A 25 3.86 12.82 1.77
C GLU A 25 4.53 12.27 3.03
N LEU A 26 5.37 11.24 2.88
CA LEU A 26 6.14 10.73 4.01
C LEU A 26 7.17 11.78 4.45
N PRO A 27 7.35 12.06 5.75
CA PRO A 27 8.46 12.85 6.22
C PRO A 27 9.81 12.14 5.95
N GLY A 28 10.90 12.89 5.81
CA GLY A 28 12.24 12.35 5.59
C GLY A 28 12.96 12.97 4.41
N ALA A 29 14.22 12.60 4.23
CA ALA A 29 15.04 13.05 3.11
C ALA A 29 14.97 12.07 1.94
N GLY A 30 15.12 12.59 0.71
CA GLY A 30 15.19 11.78 -0.51
C GLY A 30 13.84 11.41 -1.12
N PRO A 31 13.85 10.62 -2.21
CA PRO A 31 12.64 10.10 -2.86
C PRO A 31 11.95 9.07 -1.97
N THR A 32 10.64 8.85 -2.19
CA THR A 32 9.93 7.74 -1.58
C THR A 32 10.11 6.50 -2.42
N GLU A 33 10.61 5.43 -1.79
CA GLU A 33 10.74 4.10 -2.40
C GLU A 33 9.50 3.27 -2.05
N ILE A 34 8.85 2.72 -3.09
CA ILE A 34 7.66 1.90 -2.96
C ILE A 34 7.98 0.48 -3.39
N GLU A 35 7.67 -0.49 -2.54
CA GLU A 35 7.82 -1.92 -2.81
C GLU A 35 6.50 -2.63 -2.51
N LYS A 36 6.09 -3.55 -3.37
CA LYS A 36 4.87 -4.33 -3.20
C LYS A 36 5.22 -5.79 -3.09
N SER A 37 4.71 -6.43 -2.04
CA SER A 37 4.92 -7.85 -1.78
C SER A 37 3.59 -8.52 -1.47
N THR A 38 3.50 -9.80 -1.83
CA THR A 38 2.36 -10.65 -1.46
C THR A 38 2.90 -11.80 -0.62
N TYR A 39 2.20 -12.14 0.45
CA TYR A 39 2.58 -13.21 1.36
C TYR A 39 1.48 -14.26 1.43
N GLN A 40 1.89 -15.53 1.41
CA GLN A 40 1.01 -16.65 1.69
C GLN A 40 1.16 -17.03 3.16
N CYS A 41 0.06 -16.94 3.89
CA CYS A 41 -0.03 -17.26 5.30
C CYS A 41 -0.64 -18.64 5.53
N GLU A 42 -0.49 -19.12 6.75
CA GLU A 42 -1.18 -20.31 7.25
C GLU A 42 -2.70 -20.22 7.00
N GLY A 43 -3.33 -21.37 6.79
CA GLY A 43 -4.76 -21.46 6.49
C GLY A 43 -5.15 -21.04 5.06
N GLY A 44 -4.18 -20.80 4.16
CA GLY A 44 -4.43 -20.42 2.77
C GLY A 44 -4.73 -18.94 2.57
N THR A 45 -4.59 -18.15 3.62
CA THR A 45 -4.78 -16.71 3.65
C THR A 45 -3.68 -16.01 2.85
N THR A 46 -4.03 -14.99 2.07
CA THR A 46 -3.07 -14.15 1.35
C THR A 46 -3.10 -12.74 1.90
N VAL A 47 -1.93 -12.15 2.13
CA VAL A 47 -1.78 -10.78 2.63
C VAL A 47 -0.96 -9.96 1.64
N ALA A 48 -1.53 -8.86 1.16
CA ALA A 48 -0.84 -7.92 0.29
C ALA A 48 -0.27 -6.76 1.12
N VAL A 49 0.96 -6.36 0.81
CA VAL A 49 1.71 -5.37 1.58
C VAL A 49 2.39 -4.41 0.62
N THR A 50 2.17 -3.12 0.81
CA THR A 50 2.95 -2.06 0.15
C THR A 50 3.85 -1.40 1.18
N TYR A 51 5.16 -1.51 1.02
CA TYR A 51 6.14 -0.80 1.83
C TYR A 51 6.45 0.54 1.19
N ALA A 52 6.51 1.59 2.02
CA ALA A 52 6.90 2.93 1.60
C ALA A 52 7.99 3.44 2.54
N ASN A 53 9.17 3.73 1.97
CA ASN A 53 10.35 4.16 2.71
C ASN A 53 10.83 5.53 2.21
N ARG A 54 11.14 6.44 3.14
CA ARG A 54 11.73 7.75 2.84
C ARG A 54 12.66 8.17 3.97
N GLY A 55 13.97 8.15 3.74
CA GLY A 55 14.96 8.36 4.78
C GLY A 55 14.73 7.38 5.94
N ASP A 56 14.56 7.90 7.16
CA ASP A 56 14.31 7.09 8.35
C ASP A 56 12.82 6.73 8.55
N THR A 57 11.93 7.28 7.73
CA THR A 57 10.50 6.97 7.80
C THR A 57 10.19 5.72 6.98
N SER A 58 9.59 4.73 7.62
CA SER A 58 9.12 3.52 6.98
C SER A 58 7.70 3.22 7.45
N VAL A 59 6.79 3.09 6.50
CA VAL A 59 5.39 2.71 6.73
C VAL A 59 5.02 1.58 5.80
N THR A 60 3.93 0.90 6.13
CA THR A 60 3.35 -0.07 5.23
C THR A 60 1.84 0.06 5.17
N LEU A 61 1.31 -0.14 3.98
CA LEU A 61 -0.09 -0.36 3.75
C LEU A 61 -0.33 -1.86 3.67
N LEU A 62 -0.90 -2.40 4.74
CA LEU A 62 -1.23 -3.81 4.90
C LEU A 62 -2.69 -4.00 4.52
N THR A 63 -2.99 -4.94 3.63
CA THR A 63 -4.37 -5.33 3.32
C THR A 63 -4.68 -6.62 4.07
N PRO A 64 -5.41 -6.56 5.21
CA PRO A 64 -5.78 -7.76 5.93
C PRO A 64 -6.81 -8.57 5.13
N PRO A 65 -6.95 -9.86 5.43
CA PRO A 65 -7.93 -10.72 4.77
C PRO A 65 -9.33 -10.19 5.01
N ASP A 66 -10.11 -10.03 3.94
CA ASP A 66 -11.50 -9.55 3.97
C ASP A 66 -11.73 -8.18 4.62
N GLU A 67 -10.67 -7.38 4.81
CA GLU A 67 -10.72 -6.06 5.43
C GLU A 67 -10.09 -4.98 4.54
N LYS A 68 -10.32 -3.71 4.91
CA LYS A 68 -9.70 -2.59 4.20
C LYS A 68 -8.23 -2.47 4.56
N GLU A 69 -7.48 -1.90 3.63
CA GLU A 69 -6.09 -1.53 3.82
C GLU A 69 -5.90 -0.63 5.06
N VAL A 70 -4.87 -0.92 5.83
CA VAL A 70 -4.52 -0.22 7.06
C VAL A 70 -3.07 0.24 6.99
N LEU A 71 -2.83 1.50 7.39
CA LEU A 71 -1.50 2.08 7.48
C LEU A 71 -0.85 1.67 8.80
N LEU A 72 0.27 0.95 8.73
CA LEU A 72 1.11 0.60 9.87
C LEU A 72 2.43 1.37 9.79
N VAL A 73 2.94 1.78 10.93
CA VAL A 73 4.22 2.49 11.06
C VAL A 73 5.30 1.54 11.55
N ARG A 74 6.52 1.66 11.03
CA ARG A 74 7.65 0.88 11.54
C ARG A 74 7.99 1.30 12.97
N VAL A 75 8.23 0.33 13.83
CA VAL A 75 8.67 0.53 15.22
C VAL A 75 9.97 -0.21 15.51
N ILE A 76 10.60 0.13 16.65
CA ILE A 76 11.80 -0.56 17.12
C ILE A 76 11.48 -2.03 17.39
N ALA A 77 12.33 -2.92 16.91
CA ALA A 77 12.23 -4.37 17.11
C ALA A 77 13.60 -4.99 17.35
N ALA A 78 13.63 -6.14 18.00
CA ALA A 78 14.88 -6.86 18.29
C ALA A 78 15.58 -7.39 17.02
N SER A 79 14.81 -7.80 16.02
CA SER A 79 15.33 -8.20 14.71
C SER A 79 14.28 -8.00 13.63
N GLY A 80 14.69 -7.80 12.38
CA GLY A 80 13.75 -7.61 11.28
C GLY A 80 13.04 -6.26 11.31
N ALA A 81 11.95 -6.14 10.56
CA ALA A 81 11.14 -4.93 10.48
C ALA A 81 9.74 -5.19 11.05
N LYS A 82 9.41 -4.52 12.14
CA LYS A 82 8.10 -4.59 12.79
C LYS A 82 7.30 -3.33 12.49
N TYR A 83 6.07 -3.50 12.08
CA TYR A 83 5.12 -2.43 11.79
C TYR A 83 3.87 -2.64 12.63
N VAL A 84 3.31 -1.56 13.17
CA VAL A 84 2.10 -1.61 14.01
C VAL A 84 1.14 -0.48 13.62
N GLY A 85 -0.16 -0.72 13.74
CA GLY A 85 -1.20 0.24 13.40
C GLY A 85 -2.59 -0.35 13.59
N ASP A 86 -3.52 0.46 14.12
CA ASP A 86 -4.82 -0.02 14.60
C ASP A 86 -4.65 -1.25 15.53
N ARG A 87 -5.29 -2.37 15.21
CA ARG A 87 -5.19 -3.64 15.93
C ARG A 87 -4.22 -4.64 15.28
N TYR A 88 -3.38 -4.19 14.35
CA TYR A 88 -2.52 -5.06 13.55
C TYR A 88 -1.05 -4.87 13.88
N GLU A 89 -0.34 -5.99 13.87
CA GLU A 89 1.11 -6.05 13.86
C GLU A 89 1.57 -6.89 12.65
N TRP A 90 2.53 -6.35 11.93
CA TRP A 90 3.17 -6.99 10.79
C TRP A 90 4.68 -7.02 11.03
N TRP A 91 5.27 -8.21 11.15
CA TRP A 91 6.69 -8.33 11.48
C TRP A 91 7.42 -9.23 10.48
N THR A 92 8.36 -8.66 9.72
CA THR A 92 9.11 -9.38 8.68
C THR A 92 10.57 -9.64 9.05
N LYS A 93 11.12 -10.72 8.50
CA LYS A 93 12.54 -11.09 8.57
C LYS A 93 12.92 -11.91 7.35
N GLY A 94 13.63 -11.29 6.40
CA GLY A 94 13.84 -11.91 5.08
C GLY A 94 12.50 -12.18 4.39
N ASP A 95 12.38 -13.33 3.75
CA ASP A 95 11.17 -13.74 3.01
C ASP A 95 10.03 -14.24 3.94
N SER A 96 10.22 -14.19 5.27
CA SER A 96 9.23 -14.64 6.27
C SER A 96 8.57 -13.47 6.99
N ALA A 97 7.32 -13.64 7.40
CA ALA A 97 6.58 -12.65 8.17
C ALA A 97 5.61 -13.28 9.18
N SER A 98 5.29 -12.53 10.23
CA SER A 98 4.21 -12.83 11.16
C SER A 98 3.15 -11.73 11.06
N TYR A 99 1.91 -12.14 10.84
CA TYR A 99 0.73 -11.28 10.90
C TYR A 99 0.01 -11.52 12.22
N THR A 100 -0.19 -10.47 13.02
CA THR A 100 -0.96 -10.54 14.26
C THR A 100 -2.11 -9.55 14.24
N LYS A 101 -3.30 -10.01 14.61
CA LYS A 101 -4.48 -9.17 14.83
C LYS A 101 -4.91 -9.29 16.30
N TYR A 102 -4.90 -8.15 16.99
CA TYR A 102 -5.34 -8.03 18.38
C TYR A 102 -6.84 -7.72 18.42
N ALA A 103 -7.68 -8.75 18.49
CA ALA A 103 -9.12 -8.62 18.69
C ALA A 103 -9.53 -9.22 20.05
N ASP A 104 -10.80 -9.62 20.21
CA ASP A 104 -11.25 -10.38 21.39
C ASP A 104 -10.45 -11.69 21.55
N GLU A 105 -10.01 -12.26 20.42
CA GLU A 105 -9.04 -13.34 20.33
C GLU A 105 -7.82 -12.84 19.51
N GLU A 106 -6.61 -13.16 19.98
CA GLU A 106 -5.38 -12.86 19.24
C GLU A 106 -5.19 -13.88 18.13
N ILE A 107 -5.19 -13.40 16.88
CA ILE A 107 -4.93 -14.23 15.71
C ILE A 107 -3.50 -13.93 15.25
N SER A 108 -2.62 -14.93 15.34
CA SER A 108 -1.26 -14.85 14.81
C SER A 108 -1.07 -15.90 13.72
N LEU A 109 -0.67 -15.45 12.53
CA LEU A 109 -0.39 -16.31 11.36
C LEU A 109 1.06 -16.16 10.94
N GLN A 110 1.70 -17.28 10.61
CA GLN A 110 2.99 -17.27 9.92
C GLN A 110 2.80 -17.17 8.42
N CYS A 111 3.63 -16.37 7.76
CA CYS A 111 3.52 -16.06 6.34
C CYS A 111 4.89 -16.12 5.65
N VAL A 112 4.88 -16.44 4.35
CA VAL A 112 6.07 -16.48 3.50
C VAL A 112 5.77 -15.70 2.22
N GLU A 113 6.74 -14.89 1.78
CA GLU A 113 6.61 -14.11 0.56
C GLU A 113 6.46 -15.01 -0.66
N THR A 114 5.48 -14.70 -1.51
CA THR A 114 5.28 -15.38 -2.78
C THR A 114 6.13 -14.70 -3.83
N LYS A 115 7.12 -15.43 -4.38
CA LYS A 115 7.89 -15.00 -5.55
C LYS A 115 7.10 -15.09 -6.85
#